data_AF-A0A4S3KPS0-F1
#
_entry.id   AF-A0A4S3KPS0-F1
#
_cell.length_a   1.000
_cell.length_b   1.000
_cell.length_c   1.000
_cell.angle_alpha   90.00
_cell.angle_beta   90.00
_cell.angle_gamma   90.00
#
_symmetry.space_group_name_H-M   'P 1'
#
loop_
_entity.id
_entity.type
_entity.pdbx_description
1 polymer ?
#
loop_
_entity_poly.entity_id
_entity_poly.type
_entity_poly.pdbx_seq_one_letter_code
_entity_poly.pdbx_strand_id
1 'polypeptide(L)'
;MHDRPLLTDAQYQVARADSELALARELASTSNTWDGVSNNIPADLPSDLIPAWTQAAGQLHASLESGNVNAVHTAVDSLKTLQQAGSIEQTIASDQNALSGPAASIAAPIIVSIRRDIASGDASGANAGLAMLNALVARVRSSYVLHIANHAGIDTGIVRRDRQNGKTACYVVVEALSAQGAPVSIPVYDSELSKWAVAHTYGVQVSLAQYRTFMDDKATGALPVMAGTKPPGALNAAYDFPVMRGRITVF
;
A
#
# COMPACT_ATOMS: atom_id res chain seq x y z
N MET A 1 32.40 36.07 -31.67
CA MET A 1 31.16 35.44 -31.16
C MET A 1 31.13 33.92 -31.35
N HIS A 2 32.23 33.25 -31.72
CA HIS A 2 32.25 31.82 -32.11
C HIS A 2 32.68 30.84 -30.99
N ASP A 3 33.17 31.31 -29.83
CA ASP A 3 33.77 30.42 -28.80
C ASP A 3 32.82 29.97 -27.67
N ARG A 4 31.64 30.58 -27.51
CA ARG A 4 30.70 30.22 -26.44
C ARG A 4 30.16 28.76 -26.51
N PRO A 5 29.90 28.17 -27.70
CA PRO A 5 29.45 26.78 -27.80
C PRO A 5 30.53 25.80 -27.34
N LEU A 6 31.78 26.03 -27.73
CA LEU A 6 32.93 25.17 -27.38
C LEU A 6 33.25 25.18 -25.88
N LEU A 7 33.12 26.35 -25.23
CA LEU A 7 33.28 26.48 -23.78
C LEU A 7 32.21 25.72 -22.99
N THR A 8 30.97 25.72 -23.50
CA THR A 8 29.85 25.02 -22.84
C THR A 8 29.99 23.51 -22.99
N ASP A 9 30.39 23.03 -24.17
CA ASP A 9 30.69 21.61 -24.41
C ASP A 9 31.89 21.15 -23.56
N ALA A 10 32.95 21.95 -23.48
CA ALA A 10 34.10 21.63 -22.63
C ALA A 10 33.70 21.54 -21.14
N GLN A 11 32.88 22.47 -20.65
CA GLN A 11 32.36 22.43 -19.28
C GLN A 11 31.49 21.19 -19.02
N TYR A 12 30.68 20.78 -20.00
CA TYR A 12 29.88 19.57 -19.92
C TYR A 12 30.77 18.31 -19.85
N GLN A 13 31.81 18.23 -20.69
CA GLN A 13 32.73 17.07 -20.67
C GLN A 13 33.55 17.01 -19.37
N VAL A 14 33.97 18.16 -18.81
CA VAL A 14 34.69 18.20 -17.52
C VAL A 14 33.78 17.77 -16.37
N ALA A 15 32.54 18.27 -16.31
CA ALA A 15 31.59 17.87 -15.28
C ALA A 15 31.26 16.36 -15.34
N ARG A 16 31.19 15.81 -16.55
CA ARG A 16 31.06 14.36 -16.78
C ARG A 16 32.27 13.59 -16.27
N ALA A 17 33.49 14.03 -16.63
CA ALA A 17 34.73 13.40 -16.18
C ALA A 17 34.91 13.46 -14.66
N ASP A 18 34.59 14.59 -14.02
CA ASP A 18 34.65 14.74 -12.56
C ASP A 18 33.65 13.83 -11.85
N SER A 19 32.45 13.67 -12.44
CA SER A 19 31.45 12.72 -11.94
C SER A 19 31.95 11.27 -12.09
N GLU A 20 32.50 10.91 -13.25
CA GLU A 20 33.11 9.58 -13.49
C GLU A 20 34.29 9.31 -12.55
N LEU A 21 35.09 10.33 -12.19
CA LEU A 21 36.24 10.21 -11.30
C LEU A 21 35.85 10.12 -9.82
N ALA A 22 34.89 10.93 -9.37
CA ALA A 22 34.32 10.83 -8.02
C ALA A 22 33.70 9.45 -7.80
N LEU A 23 33.05 8.95 -8.84
CA LEU A 23 32.42 7.65 -8.87
C LEU A 23 33.47 6.54 -8.94
N ALA A 24 34.52 6.63 -9.75
CA ALA A 24 35.65 5.68 -9.73
C ALA A 24 36.34 5.61 -8.36
N ARG A 25 36.39 6.72 -7.61
CA ARG A 25 36.88 6.74 -6.23
C ARG A 25 35.93 6.06 -5.26
N GLU A 26 34.63 6.27 -5.41
CA GLU A 26 33.60 5.53 -4.67
C GLU A 26 33.73 4.03 -4.96
N LEU A 27 33.79 3.66 -6.25
CA LEU A 27 33.98 2.31 -6.74
C LEU A 27 35.22 1.64 -6.12
N ALA A 28 36.36 2.34 -6.11
CA ALA A 28 37.60 1.86 -5.49
C ALA A 28 37.49 1.74 -3.96
N SER A 29 36.74 2.61 -3.29
CA SER A 29 36.54 2.57 -1.83
C SER A 29 35.62 1.42 -1.38
N THR A 30 34.74 0.93 -2.25
CA THR A 30 33.79 -0.16 -1.99
C THR A 30 34.11 -1.47 -2.71
N SER A 31 35.28 -1.62 -3.35
CA SER A 31 35.59 -2.85 -4.09
C SER A 31 35.59 -4.09 -3.20
N ASN A 32 36.09 -3.98 -1.95
CA ASN A 32 36.07 -5.06 -0.96
C ASN A 32 34.65 -5.43 -0.51
N THR A 33 33.70 -4.50 -0.51
CA THR A 33 32.29 -4.79 -0.20
C THR A 33 31.61 -5.51 -1.36
N TRP A 34 32.03 -5.30 -2.60
CA TRP A 34 31.45 -5.99 -3.75
C TRP A 34 31.93 -7.41 -3.90
N ASP A 35 33.21 -7.70 -3.72
CA ASP A 35 33.69 -9.08 -3.69
C ASP A 35 33.00 -9.88 -2.57
N GLY A 36 32.75 -9.24 -1.43
CA GLY A 36 31.97 -9.84 -0.34
C GLY A 36 30.51 -10.12 -0.72
N VAL A 37 29.88 -9.22 -1.48
CA VAL A 37 28.47 -9.32 -1.88
C VAL A 37 28.26 -10.17 -3.13
N SER A 38 29.18 -10.27 -4.09
CA SER A 38 29.00 -11.13 -5.27
C SER A 38 29.38 -12.59 -4.99
N ASN A 39 30.40 -12.81 -4.15
CA ASN A 39 30.97 -14.15 -3.95
C ASN A 39 30.34 -14.92 -2.78
N ASN A 40 29.55 -14.27 -1.91
CA ASN A 40 28.89 -14.94 -0.78
C ASN A 40 27.38 -14.94 -0.96
N ILE A 41 26.85 -16.05 -1.49
CA ILE A 41 25.41 -16.29 -1.53
C ILE A 41 24.87 -16.24 -0.08
N PRO A 42 23.84 -15.44 0.22
CA PRO A 42 23.25 -15.37 1.55
C PRO A 42 22.73 -16.75 1.96
N ALA A 43 23.02 -17.15 3.19
CA ALA A 43 22.63 -18.47 3.69
C ALA A 43 21.10 -18.67 3.76
N ASP A 44 20.36 -17.57 3.87
CA ASP A 44 18.91 -17.51 3.90
C ASP A 44 18.28 -17.20 2.54
N LEU A 45 19.08 -17.10 1.47
CA LEU A 45 18.57 -16.87 0.12
C LEU A 45 17.69 -18.07 -0.32
N PRO A 46 16.43 -17.85 -0.72
CA PRO A 46 15.60 -18.88 -1.33
C PRO A 46 16.32 -19.54 -2.51
N SER A 47 16.27 -20.88 -2.59
CA SER A 47 17.06 -21.64 -3.57
C SER A 47 16.67 -21.34 -5.02
N ASP A 48 15.43 -20.93 -5.26
CA ASP A 48 14.91 -20.46 -6.55
C ASP A 48 15.46 -19.09 -6.97
N LEU A 49 16.03 -18.32 -6.04
CA LEU A 49 16.67 -17.02 -6.31
C LEU A 49 18.19 -17.11 -6.50
N ILE A 50 18.80 -18.27 -6.27
CA ILE A 50 20.24 -18.49 -6.54
C ILE A 50 20.63 -18.15 -7.99
N PRO A 51 19.85 -18.50 -9.03
CA PRO A 51 20.15 -18.11 -10.40
C PRO A 51 20.14 -16.59 -10.61
N ALA A 52 19.18 -15.87 -10.00
CA ALA A 52 19.10 -14.42 -10.08
C ALA A 52 20.31 -13.76 -9.39
N TRP A 53 20.73 -14.28 -8.24
CA TRP A 53 21.95 -13.85 -7.57
C TRP A 53 23.19 -14.05 -8.45
N THR A 54 23.35 -15.24 -9.00
CA THR A 54 24.49 -15.59 -9.86
C THR A 54 24.55 -14.68 -11.09
N GLN A 55 23.39 -14.39 -11.68
CA GLN A 55 23.29 -13.46 -12.80
C GLN A 55 23.68 -12.04 -12.41
N ALA A 56 23.16 -11.51 -11.30
CA ALA A 56 23.46 -10.16 -10.83
C ALA A 56 24.94 -10.00 -10.45
N ALA A 57 25.53 -11.02 -9.81
CA ALA A 57 26.97 -11.07 -9.51
C ALA A 57 27.82 -11.05 -10.79
N GLY A 58 27.44 -11.83 -11.81
CA GLY A 58 28.12 -11.82 -13.11
C GLY A 58 27.99 -10.47 -13.84
N GLN A 59 26.81 -9.85 -13.78
CA GLN A 59 26.60 -8.51 -14.32
C GLN A 59 27.44 -7.45 -13.61
N LEU A 60 27.58 -7.54 -12.28
CA LEU A 60 28.46 -6.65 -11.53
C LEU A 60 29.90 -6.77 -12.03
N HIS A 61 30.42 -8.00 -12.15
CA HIS A 61 31.79 -8.23 -12.64
C HIS A 61 32.01 -7.64 -14.04
N ALA A 62 31.13 -7.94 -15.00
CA ALA A 62 31.22 -7.40 -16.36
C ALA A 62 31.08 -5.86 -16.41
N SER A 63 30.28 -5.28 -15.52
CA SER A 63 30.10 -3.83 -15.42
C SER A 63 31.34 -3.13 -14.87
N LEU A 64 32.04 -3.78 -13.94
CA LEU A 64 33.32 -3.30 -13.40
C LEU A 64 34.43 -3.36 -14.45
N GLU A 65 34.52 -4.46 -15.20
CA GLU A 65 35.49 -4.60 -16.30
C GLU A 65 35.27 -3.55 -17.41
N SER A 66 34.00 -3.26 -17.72
CA SER A 66 33.64 -2.27 -18.75
C SER A 66 33.64 -0.82 -18.27
N GLY A 67 33.75 -0.58 -16.95
CA GLY A 67 33.64 0.77 -16.37
C GLY A 67 32.25 1.40 -16.49
N ASN A 68 31.21 0.62 -16.80
CA ASN A 68 29.85 1.13 -16.95
C ASN A 68 29.18 1.29 -15.58
N VAL A 69 29.23 2.50 -15.04
CA VAL A 69 28.80 2.68 -13.65
C VAL A 69 27.30 2.58 -13.42
N ASN A 70 26.48 2.96 -14.40
CA ASN A 70 25.03 2.76 -14.29
C ASN A 70 24.67 1.27 -14.20
N ALA A 71 25.44 0.42 -14.91
CA ALA A 71 25.29 -1.03 -14.84
C ALA A 71 25.81 -1.59 -13.51
N VAL A 72 26.90 -1.04 -12.95
CA VAL A 72 27.38 -1.38 -11.60
C VAL A 72 26.31 -1.10 -10.56
N HIS A 73 25.72 0.11 -10.57
CA HIS A 73 24.68 0.49 -9.61
C HIS A 73 23.47 -0.45 -9.69
N THR A 74 22.98 -0.73 -10.91
CA THR A 74 21.88 -1.66 -11.15
C THR A 74 22.18 -3.06 -10.59
N ALA A 75 23.39 -3.58 -10.83
CA ALA A 75 23.79 -4.90 -10.37
C ALA A 75 23.93 -4.96 -8.83
N VAL A 76 24.49 -3.92 -8.21
CA VAL A 76 24.58 -3.78 -6.76
C VAL A 76 23.19 -3.73 -6.12
N ASP A 77 22.26 -2.96 -6.68
CA ASP A 77 20.89 -2.85 -6.14
C ASP A 77 20.11 -4.16 -6.28
N SER A 78 20.34 -4.88 -7.39
CA SER A 78 19.81 -6.24 -7.58
C SER A 78 20.32 -7.19 -6.48
N LEU A 79 21.63 -7.19 -6.22
CA LEU A 79 22.23 -8.03 -5.19
C LEU A 79 21.75 -7.66 -3.79
N LYS A 80 21.61 -6.36 -3.46
CA LYS A 80 21.04 -5.92 -2.17
C LYS A 80 19.60 -6.37 -1.99
N THR A 81 18.79 -6.29 -3.05
CA THR A 81 17.40 -6.75 -3.04
C THR A 81 17.33 -8.25 -2.77
N LEU A 82 18.15 -9.03 -3.47
CA LEU A 82 18.24 -10.49 -3.27
C LEU A 82 18.80 -10.85 -1.90
N GLN A 83 19.75 -10.08 -1.37
CA GLN A 83 20.29 -10.28 -0.02
C GLN A 83 19.22 -10.19 1.06
N GLN A 84 18.19 -9.38 0.85
CA GLN A 84 17.07 -9.23 1.78
C GLN A 84 15.96 -10.28 1.54
N ALA A 85 16.02 -11.05 0.47
CA ALA A 85 14.92 -11.93 0.05
C ALA A 85 14.53 -12.97 1.10
N GLY A 86 15.51 -13.55 1.82
CA GLY A 86 15.23 -14.51 2.90
C GLY A 86 14.37 -13.89 4.01
N SER A 87 14.77 -12.70 4.49
CA SER A 87 14.00 -11.95 5.50
C SER A 87 12.61 -11.52 5.00
N ILE A 88 12.49 -11.16 3.72
CA ILE A 88 11.24 -10.77 3.10
C ILE A 88 10.30 -11.99 3.03
N GLU A 89 10.80 -13.15 2.61
CA GLU A 89 10.00 -14.39 2.56
C GLU A 89 9.51 -14.83 3.94
N GLN A 90 10.32 -14.66 5.00
CA GLN A 90 9.86 -14.90 6.37
C GLN A 90 8.71 -13.96 6.77
N THR A 91 8.80 -12.69 6.38
CA THR A 91 7.74 -11.69 6.62
C THR A 91 6.46 -12.06 5.86
N ILE A 92 6.59 -12.37 4.56
CA ILE A 92 5.49 -12.83 3.72
C ILE A 92 4.80 -14.06 4.31
N ALA A 93 5.56 -15.05 4.77
CA ALA A 93 5.00 -16.26 5.38
C ALA A 93 4.23 -15.94 6.67
N SER A 94 4.74 -15.05 7.52
CA SER A 94 4.05 -14.58 8.73
C SER A 94 2.72 -13.88 8.39
N ASP A 95 2.75 -12.98 7.41
CA ASP A 95 1.58 -12.24 6.95
C ASP A 95 0.55 -13.14 6.29
N GLN A 96 0.97 -14.08 5.44
CA GLN A 96 0.09 -15.08 4.83
C GLN A 96 -0.66 -15.90 5.87
N ASN A 97 0.04 -16.34 6.93
CA ASN A 97 -0.58 -17.10 8.02
C ASN A 97 -1.59 -16.27 8.84
N ALA A 98 -1.46 -14.95 8.85
CA ALA A 98 -2.39 -14.05 9.52
C ALA A 98 -3.65 -13.74 8.67
N LEU A 99 -3.68 -14.12 7.40
CA LEU A 99 -4.75 -13.81 6.47
C LEU A 99 -5.58 -15.05 6.13
N SER A 100 -6.89 -14.87 5.98
CA SER A 100 -7.82 -15.95 5.58
C SER A 100 -8.94 -15.42 4.69
N GLY A 101 -9.67 -16.35 4.05
CA GLY A 101 -10.83 -16.04 3.21
C GLY A 101 -10.52 -14.99 2.14
N PRO A 102 -11.38 -13.96 1.97
CA PRO A 102 -11.18 -12.92 0.96
C PRO A 102 -9.85 -12.18 1.08
N ALA A 103 -9.31 -11.99 2.29
CA ALA A 103 -8.05 -11.30 2.47
C ALA A 103 -6.87 -12.11 1.92
N ALA A 104 -6.86 -13.43 2.14
CA ALA A 104 -5.85 -14.31 1.55
C ALA A 104 -5.91 -14.29 0.01
N SER A 105 -7.11 -14.24 -0.58
CA SER A 105 -7.28 -14.12 -2.03
C SER A 105 -6.74 -12.80 -2.60
N ILE A 106 -6.84 -11.70 -1.84
CA ILE A 106 -6.26 -10.40 -2.23
C ILE A 106 -4.73 -10.42 -2.09
N ALA A 107 -4.21 -11.07 -1.05
CA ALA A 107 -2.77 -11.14 -0.79
C ALA A 107 -2.00 -11.97 -1.83
N ALA A 108 -2.59 -13.06 -2.32
CA ALA A 108 -1.93 -13.98 -3.26
C ALA A 108 -1.28 -13.28 -4.48
N PRO A 109 -1.98 -12.46 -5.28
CA PRO A 109 -1.36 -11.76 -6.40
C PRO A 109 -0.32 -10.71 -5.98
N ILE A 110 -0.47 -10.08 -4.81
CA ILE A 110 0.52 -9.12 -4.28
C ILE A 110 1.84 -9.84 -4.01
N ILE A 111 1.77 -11.01 -3.38
CA ILE A 111 2.93 -11.82 -3.01
C ILE A 111 3.67 -12.35 -4.24
N VAL A 112 2.92 -12.77 -5.26
CA VAL A 112 3.52 -13.14 -6.55
C VAL A 112 4.26 -11.96 -7.19
N SER A 113 3.71 -10.74 -7.11
CA SER A 113 4.41 -9.54 -7.61
C SER A 113 5.70 -9.29 -6.82
N ILE A 114 5.65 -9.30 -5.48
CA ILE A 114 6.84 -9.07 -4.65
C ILE A 114 7.98 -10.03 -5.03
N ARG A 115 7.66 -11.33 -5.14
CA ARG A 115 8.64 -12.36 -5.51
C ARG A 115 9.25 -12.15 -6.89
N ARG A 116 8.42 -11.82 -7.87
CA ARG A 116 8.88 -11.48 -9.23
C ARG A 116 9.80 -10.26 -9.19
N ASP A 117 9.42 -9.23 -8.46
CA ASP A 117 10.15 -7.97 -8.41
C ASP A 117 11.52 -8.18 -7.73
N ILE A 118 11.58 -8.96 -6.64
CA ILE A 118 12.84 -9.44 -6.02
C ILE A 118 13.71 -10.20 -7.02
N ALA A 119 13.14 -11.19 -7.72
CA ALA A 119 13.87 -12.00 -8.68
C ALA A 119 14.47 -11.16 -9.84
N SER A 120 13.80 -10.06 -10.19
CA SER A 120 14.28 -9.11 -11.22
C SER A 120 15.20 -8.01 -10.68
N GLY A 121 15.44 -7.95 -9.37
CA GLY A 121 16.19 -6.86 -8.74
C GLY A 121 15.43 -5.52 -8.66
N ASP A 122 14.11 -5.51 -8.92
CA ASP A 122 13.27 -4.32 -8.80
C ASP A 122 12.90 -4.05 -7.33
N ALA A 123 13.82 -3.38 -6.63
CA ALA A 123 13.64 -2.97 -5.24
C ALA A 123 12.38 -2.10 -5.05
N SER A 124 12.07 -1.23 -6.02
CA SER A 124 10.92 -0.32 -5.92
C SER A 124 9.60 -1.09 -6.01
N GLY A 125 9.49 -2.01 -6.97
CA GLY A 125 8.34 -2.90 -7.11
C GLY A 125 8.13 -3.79 -5.88
N ALA A 126 9.20 -4.41 -5.38
CA ALA A 126 9.15 -5.24 -4.18
C ALA A 126 8.67 -4.45 -2.95
N ASN A 127 9.21 -3.25 -2.72
CA ASN A 127 8.81 -2.38 -1.62
C ASN A 127 7.35 -1.91 -1.74
N ALA A 128 6.89 -1.58 -2.95
CA ALA A 128 5.49 -1.21 -3.18
C ALA A 128 4.55 -2.38 -2.87
N GLY A 129 4.88 -3.59 -3.32
CA GLY A 129 4.11 -4.79 -3.00
C GLY A 129 4.08 -5.09 -1.49
N LEU A 130 5.21 -4.97 -0.80
CA LEU A 130 5.29 -5.13 0.66
C LEU A 130 4.42 -4.10 1.39
N ALA A 131 4.41 -2.85 0.95
CA ALA A 131 3.54 -1.82 1.52
C ALA A 131 2.05 -2.16 1.35
N MET A 132 1.65 -2.71 0.19
CA MET A 132 0.28 -3.16 -0.05
C MET A 132 -0.10 -4.35 0.85
N LEU A 133 0.79 -5.34 0.99
CA LEU A 133 0.56 -6.49 1.88
C LEU A 133 0.43 -6.05 3.34
N ASN A 134 1.34 -5.18 3.81
CA ASN A 134 1.30 -4.61 5.15
C ASN A 134 0.01 -3.84 5.42
N ALA A 135 -0.46 -3.04 4.46
CA ALA A 135 -1.73 -2.32 4.58
C ALA A 135 -2.94 -3.28 4.68
N LEU A 136 -2.93 -4.38 3.93
CA LEU A 136 -3.96 -5.41 4.01
C LEU A 136 -3.96 -6.11 5.38
N VAL A 137 -2.79 -6.50 5.88
CA VAL A 137 -2.63 -7.12 7.20
C VAL A 137 -3.09 -6.15 8.31
N ALA A 138 -2.67 -4.89 8.26
CA ALA A 138 -3.09 -3.87 9.20
C ALA A 138 -4.62 -3.69 9.18
N ARG A 139 -5.24 -3.67 8.00
CA ARG A 139 -6.70 -3.62 7.86
C ARG A 139 -7.38 -4.82 8.49
N VAL A 140 -6.88 -6.04 8.27
CA VAL A 140 -7.46 -7.26 8.84
C VAL A 140 -7.32 -7.28 10.37
N ARG A 141 -6.17 -6.87 10.91
CA ARG A 141 -5.93 -6.80 12.36
C ARG A 141 -6.73 -5.70 13.06
N SER A 142 -7.04 -4.61 12.37
CA SER A 142 -7.82 -3.51 12.94
C SER A 142 -9.19 -3.99 13.41
N SER A 143 -9.64 -3.54 14.57
CA SER A 143 -10.99 -3.81 15.07
C SER A 143 -11.67 -2.53 15.49
N TYR A 144 -12.96 -2.45 15.25
CA TYR A 144 -13.79 -1.30 15.59
C TYR A 144 -15.26 -1.70 15.62
N VAL A 145 -16.05 -0.93 16.35
CA VAL A 145 -17.51 -0.97 16.30
C VAL A 145 -18.01 0.19 15.44
N LEU A 146 -19.19 0.03 14.86
CA LEU A 146 -19.89 1.10 14.16
C LEU A 146 -21.08 1.51 15.01
N HIS A 147 -21.15 2.80 15.35
CA HIS A 147 -22.32 3.38 16.00
C HIS A 147 -23.11 4.22 15.02
N ILE A 148 -24.43 4.27 15.17
CA ILE A 148 -25.27 5.22 14.45
C ILE A 148 -25.05 6.60 15.07
N ALA A 149 -24.70 7.58 14.24
CA ALA A 149 -24.48 8.94 14.70
C ALA A 149 -25.80 9.54 15.23
N ASN A 150 -25.81 9.91 16.50
CA ASN A 150 -26.99 10.48 17.15
C ASN A 150 -26.60 11.50 18.23
N HIS A 151 -25.87 12.54 17.84
CA HIS A 151 -25.52 13.63 18.73
C HIS A 151 -25.65 14.99 18.03
N ALA A 152 -25.57 16.06 18.80
CA ALA A 152 -25.72 17.42 18.28
C ALA A 152 -24.67 17.71 17.19
N GLY A 153 -25.11 18.36 16.11
CA GLY A 153 -24.25 18.79 15.00
C GLY A 153 -23.98 17.74 13.92
N ILE A 154 -24.49 16.50 14.05
CA ILE A 154 -24.39 15.48 13.00
C ILE A 154 -25.77 14.94 12.64
N ASP A 155 -26.06 14.89 11.33
CA ASP A 155 -27.26 14.28 10.81
C ASP A 155 -27.18 12.76 10.92
N THR A 156 -28.20 12.13 11.53
CA THR A 156 -28.31 10.67 11.59
C THR A 156 -28.57 10.05 10.21
N GLY A 157 -29.22 10.80 9.33
CA GLY A 157 -29.62 10.31 8.03
C GLY A 157 -29.61 11.38 6.97
N ILE A 158 -29.09 11.04 5.79
CA ILE A 158 -28.92 11.96 4.66
C ILE A 158 -29.68 11.40 3.46
N VAL A 159 -30.43 12.27 2.79
CA VAL A 159 -31.11 11.97 1.53
C VAL A 159 -30.42 12.73 0.41
N ARG A 160 -29.89 11.99 -0.56
CA ARG A 160 -29.31 12.54 -1.79
C ARG A 160 -30.24 12.24 -2.96
N ARG A 161 -30.43 13.22 -3.84
CA ARG A 161 -31.14 13.05 -5.10
C ARG A 161 -30.15 13.23 -6.24
N ASP A 162 -29.98 12.18 -7.02
CA ASP A 162 -29.17 12.21 -8.24
C ASP A 162 -29.79 13.20 -9.23
N ARG A 163 -28.99 14.17 -9.69
CA ARG A 163 -29.47 15.23 -10.59
C ARG A 163 -29.73 14.74 -12.01
N GLN A 164 -29.09 13.65 -12.44
CA GLN A 164 -29.18 13.14 -13.81
C GLN A 164 -30.35 12.18 -13.98
N ASN A 165 -30.58 11.28 -13.02
CA ASN A 165 -31.62 10.25 -13.13
C ASN A 165 -32.77 10.40 -12.12
N GLY A 166 -32.71 11.41 -11.24
CA GLY A 166 -33.75 11.70 -10.25
C GLY A 166 -33.87 10.67 -9.12
N LYS A 167 -33.02 9.63 -9.10
CA LYS A 167 -33.07 8.59 -8.06
C LYS A 167 -32.70 9.17 -6.72
N THR A 168 -33.40 8.71 -5.70
CA THR A 168 -33.15 9.09 -4.31
C THR A 168 -32.32 7.99 -3.65
N ALA A 169 -31.15 8.38 -3.13
CA ALA A 169 -30.30 7.54 -2.31
C ALA A 169 -30.41 8.00 -0.85
N CYS A 170 -30.61 7.05 0.07
CA CYS A 170 -30.73 7.31 1.49
C CYS A 170 -29.52 6.73 2.21
N TYR A 171 -28.96 7.49 3.14
CA TYR A 171 -27.78 7.11 3.91
C TYR A 171 -28.08 7.25 5.39
N VAL A 172 -27.56 6.33 6.19
CA VAL A 172 -27.47 6.45 7.65
C VAL A 172 -26.03 6.77 7.99
N VAL A 173 -25.81 7.77 8.82
CA VAL A 173 -24.46 8.18 9.22
C VAL A 173 -24.00 7.30 10.38
N VAL A 174 -22.81 6.74 10.22
CA VAL A 174 -22.17 5.89 11.22
C VAL A 174 -20.80 6.41 11.60
N GLU A 175 -20.39 6.08 12.81
CA GLU A 175 -19.09 6.42 13.40
C GLU A 175 -18.32 5.14 13.71
N ALA A 176 -17.08 5.06 13.23
CA ALA A 176 -16.16 3.98 13.57
C ALA A 176 -15.44 4.31 14.87
N LEU A 177 -15.61 3.45 15.87
CA LEU A 177 -15.09 3.65 17.22
C LEU A 177 -14.27 2.44 17.67
N SER A 178 -13.22 2.69 18.45
CA SER A 178 -12.42 1.67 19.13
C SER A 178 -13.20 1.05 20.29
N ALA A 179 -12.65 -0.02 20.89
CA ALA A 179 -13.23 -0.64 22.08
C ALA A 179 -13.35 0.33 23.27
N GLN A 180 -12.52 1.38 23.30
CA GLN A 180 -12.54 2.44 24.31
C GLN A 180 -13.48 3.61 23.94
N GLY A 181 -14.20 3.53 22.81
CA GLY A 181 -15.11 4.57 22.34
C GLY A 181 -14.42 5.74 21.62
N ALA A 182 -13.10 5.70 21.41
CA ALA A 182 -12.39 6.73 20.66
C ALA A 182 -12.59 6.57 19.14
N PRO A 183 -12.74 7.66 18.36
CA PRO A 183 -12.86 7.59 16.91
C PRO A 183 -11.69 6.86 16.22
N VAL A 184 -12.01 6.01 15.25
CA VAL A 184 -11.05 5.25 14.44
C VAL A 184 -11.16 5.70 13.00
N SER A 185 -10.08 6.26 12.48
CA SER A 185 -10.00 6.66 11.08
C SER A 185 -9.80 5.43 10.18
N ILE A 186 -10.74 5.21 9.25
CA ILE A 186 -10.71 4.06 8.35
C ILE A 186 -10.78 4.51 6.88
N PRO A 187 -10.20 3.74 5.93
CA PRO A 187 -10.37 4.01 4.51
C PRO A 187 -11.80 3.67 4.07
N VAL A 188 -12.50 4.66 3.52
CA VAL A 188 -13.86 4.56 2.98
C VAL A 188 -13.81 4.98 1.50
N TYR A 189 -14.35 4.13 0.62
CA TYR A 189 -14.52 4.49 -0.78
C TYR A 189 -15.81 5.29 -0.94
N ASP A 190 -15.69 6.57 -1.26
CA ASP A 190 -16.82 7.45 -1.52
C ASP A 190 -17.36 7.17 -2.92
N SER A 191 -18.59 6.65 -2.97
CA SER A 191 -19.23 6.27 -4.22
C SER A 191 -19.70 7.46 -5.06
N GLU A 192 -19.90 8.63 -4.45
CA GLU A 192 -20.30 9.85 -5.18
C GLU A 192 -19.07 10.54 -5.78
N LEU A 193 -17.98 10.61 -5.01
CA LEU A 193 -16.73 11.23 -5.43
C LEU A 193 -15.79 10.27 -6.17
N SER A 194 -16.15 8.99 -6.25
CA SER A 194 -15.36 7.92 -6.88
C SER A 194 -13.92 7.84 -6.37
N LYS A 195 -13.68 8.14 -5.09
CA LYS A 195 -12.34 8.20 -4.48
C LYS A 195 -12.31 7.62 -3.08
N TRP A 196 -11.13 7.16 -2.66
CA TRP A 196 -10.89 6.79 -1.27
C TRP A 196 -10.68 8.04 -0.41
N ALA A 197 -11.28 8.03 0.77
CA ALA A 197 -11.07 9.02 1.82
C ALA A 197 -10.84 8.31 3.16
N VAL A 198 -10.06 8.94 4.04
CA VAL A 198 -9.90 8.48 5.42
C VAL A 198 -10.94 9.21 6.26
N ALA A 199 -11.83 8.46 6.91
CA ALA A 199 -12.91 9.03 7.70
C ALA A 199 -13.17 8.17 8.94
N HIS A 200 -13.59 8.80 10.03
CA HIS A 200 -14.15 8.12 11.20
C HIS A 200 -15.68 8.20 11.22
N THR A 201 -16.26 9.16 10.51
CA THR A 201 -17.71 9.31 10.33
C THR A 201 -18.03 9.27 8.84
N TYR A 202 -18.98 8.43 8.43
CA TYR A 202 -19.34 8.27 7.02
C TYR A 202 -20.79 7.79 6.87
N GLY A 203 -21.39 8.07 5.71
CA GLY A 203 -22.74 7.64 5.38
C GLY A 203 -22.74 6.24 4.76
N VAL A 204 -23.67 5.40 5.21
CA VAL A 204 -23.90 4.04 4.72
C VAL A 204 -25.23 4.02 3.98
N GLN A 205 -25.19 3.68 2.69
CA GLN A 205 -26.40 3.65 1.87
C GLN A 205 -27.32 2.52 2.33
N VAL A 206 -28.61 2.83 2.51
CA VAL A 206 -29.67 1.91 2.89
C VAL A 206 -30.89 2.08 1.97
N SER A 207 -31.85 1.15 2.06
CA SER A 207 -33.13 1.31 1.37
C SER A 207 -33.93 2.47 1.99
N LEU A 208 -34.86 3.05 1.22
CA LEU A 208 -35.76 4.10 1.73
C LEU A 208 -36.62 3.60 2.91
N ALA A 209 -37.02 2.32 2.89
CA ALA A 209 -37.78 1.71 3.98
C ALA A 209 -36.95 1.67 5.27
N GLN A 210 -35.71 1.18 5.19
CA GLN A 210 -34.81 1.12 6.34
C GLN A 210 -34.46 2.52 6.87
N TYR A 211 -34.24 3.49 5.98
CA TYR A 211 -34.00 4.88 6.34
C TYR A 211 -35.17 5.46 7.17
N ARG A 212 -36.40 5.24 6.71
CA ARG A 212 -37.60 5.72 7.43
C ARG A 212 -37.70 5.10 8.81
N THR A 213 -37.45 3.79 8.94
CA THR A 213 -37.38 3.13 10.25
C THR A 213 -36.42 3.82 11.20
N PHE A 214 -35.20 4.14 10.76
CA PHE A 214 -34.25 4.88 11.61
C PHE A 214 -34.72 6.28 12.00
N MET A 215 -35.38 7.00 11.08
CA MET A 215 -35.89 8.34 11.38
C MET A 215 -37.08 8.29 12.36
N ASP A 216 -37.95 7.30 12.23
CA ASP A 216 -39.08 7.06 13.14
C ASP A 216 -38.58 6.62 14.53
N ASP A 217 -37.61 5.70 14.58
CA ASP A 217 -36.97 5.26 15.82
C ASP A 217 -36.25 6.44 16.52
N LYS A 218 -35.60 7.34 15.76
CA LYS A 218 -35.02 8.56 16.30
C LYS A 218 -36.07 9.48 16.92
N ALA A 219 -37.20 9.69 16.24
CA ALA A 219 -38.27 10.55 16.73
C ALA A 219 -38.93 10.00 18.01
N THR A 220 -38.94 8.68 18.17
CA THR A 220 -39.52 7.99 19.34
C THR A 220 -38.50 7.67 20.44
N GLY A 221 -37.22 7.99 20.24
CA GLY A 221 -36.13 7.70 21.18
C GLY A 221 -35.69 6.24 21.22
N ALA A 222 -36.11 5.43 20.24
CA ALA A 222 -35.80 4.00 20.11
C ALA A 222 -34.65 3.68 19.14
N LEU A 223 -33.94 4.71 18.63
CA LEU A 223 -32.85 4.52 17.67
C LEU A 223 -31.75 3.61 18.24
N PRO A 224 -31.37 2.52 17.54
CA PRO A 224 -30.30 1.65 18.01
C PRO A 224 -28.95 2.37 17.98
N VAL A 225 -28.12 2.11 18.98
CA VAL A 225 -26.77 2.69 19.06
C VAL A 225 -25.82 1.97 18.10
N MET A 226 -25.88 0.63 18.05
CA MET A 226 -24.98 -0.17 17.22
C MET A 226 -25.48 -0.25 15.77
N ALA A 227 -24.54 -0.06 14.85
CA ALA A 227 -24.74 -0.26 13.41
C ALA A 227 -24.05 -1.52 12.88
N GLY A 228 -23.10 -2.05 13.62
CA GLY A 228 -22.30 -3.21 13.22
C GLY A 228 -20.95 -3.26 13.90
N THR A 229 -20.14 -4.25 13.51
CA THR A 229 -18.81 -4.46 14.07
C THR A 229 -17.83 -4.98 13.02
N LYS A 230 -16.55 -4.68 13.22
CA LYS A 230 -15.44 -5.33 12.53
C LYS A 230 -14.55 -6.01 13.58
N PRO A 231 -14.69 -7.32 13.82
CA PRO A 231 -13.79 -8.03 14.70
C PRO A 231 -12.37 -8.14 14.09
N PRO A 232 -11.34 -8.39 14.90
CA PRO A 232 -10.03 -8.76 14.40
C PRO A 232 -10.12 -9.97 13.46
N GLY A 233 -9.36 -9.97 12.37
CA GLY A 233 -9.38 -11.06 11.38
C GLY A 233 -10.44 -10.91 10.29
N ALA A 234 -11.47 -10.08 10.49
CA ALA A 234 -12.42 -9.76 9.43
C ALA A 234 -11.84 -8.71 8.47
N LEU A 235 -12.09 -8.85 7.16
CA LEU A 235 -11.64 -7.86 6.17
C LEU A 235 -12.53 -6.60 6.16
N ASN A 236 -13.83 -6.78 6.38
CA ASN A 236 -14.86 -5.75 6.30
C ASN A 236 -15.73 -5.79 7.57
N ALA A 237 -16.32 -4.65 7.91
CA ALA A 237 -17.34 -4.59 8.94
C ALA A 237 -18.60 -5.36 8.51
N ALA A 238 -19.20 -6.10 9.44
CA ALA A 238 -20.54 -6.62 9.33
C ALA A 238 -21.52 -5.59 9.89
N TYR A 239 -22.63 -5.35 9.18
CA TYR A 239 -23.68 -4.42 9.59
C TYR A 239 -24.85 -5.19 10.20
N ASP A 240 -25.46 -4.61 11.23
CA ASP A 240 -26.58 -5.22 11.95
C ASP A 240 -27.92 -5.05 11.20
N PHE A 241 -27.89 -4.33 10.08
CA PHE A 241 -29.02 -4.08 9.20
C PHE A 241 -28.63 -4.20 7.73
N PRO A 242 -29.60 -4.42 6.81
CA PRO A 242 -29.32 -4.50 5.38
C PRO A 242 -28.75 -3.19 4.84
N VAL A 243 -27.57 -3.27 4.21
CA VAL A 243 -26.90 -2.13 3.58
C VAL A 243 -26.75 -2.32 2.07
N MET A 244 -26.75 -1.21 1.35
CA MET A 244 -26.38 -1.17 -0.06
C MET A 244 -24.86 -0.92 -0.19
N ARG A 245 -24.35 -0.86 -1.43
CA ARG A 245 -22.90 -0.73 -1.68
C ARG A 245 -22.37 0.70 -1.50
N GLY A 246 -23.21 1.71 -1.65
CA GLY A 246 -22.79 3.11 -1.63
C GLY A 246 -22.33 3.59 -0.26
N ARG A 247 -21.31 4.44 -0.24
CA ARG A 247 -20.82 5.15 0.94
C ARG A 247 -20.53 6.60 0.58
N ILE A 248 -20.68 7.51 1.53
CA ILE A 248 -20.35 8.94 1.38
C ILE A 248 -19.52 9.41 2.56
N THR A 249 -18.62 10.37 2.31
CA THR A 249 -17.76 10.98 3.33
C THR A 249 -17.97 12.48 3.45
N VAL A 250 -18.84 13.04 2.61
CA VAL A 250 -19.24 14.45 2.62
C VAL A 250 -20.73 14.53 2.89
N PHE A 251 -21.08 15.27 3.93
CA PHE A 251 -22.45 15.45 4.42
C PHE A 251 -23.04 16.77 3.93
#